data_AF-A0A2G9PK88-F1
#
_entry.id   AF-A0A2G9PK88-F1
#
_cell.length_a   1.000
_cell.length_b   1.000
_cell.length_c   1.000
_cell.angle_alpha   90.00
_cell.angle_beta   90.00
_cell.angle_gamma   90.00
#
_symmetry.space_group_name_H-M   'P 1'
#
loop_
_entity.id
_entity.type
_entity.pdbx_description
1 polymer ?
#
loop_
_entity_poly.entity_id
_entity_poly.type
_entity_poly.pdbx_seq_one_letter_code
_entity_poly.pdbx_strand_id
1 'polypeptide(L)'
;MQAITSAPGKIMWIGGYAVLEQPNISYNTGVDKRVFARAKEAEKISFNIPQFGINLNAEFNGEKIVFKKELDENEKPMEFVKSVAENCLIYLKAKGKQTKAFELTTITDPAFGLGKTKTGLGSSAAVTAAATAAIMVLHGYDVKKDVHLIHKLAQYVHSTVQGKVGSGFDIATACFGGHAYSRYSPSLVQDKGVVEAVDAEWDYSAEHIPVPRGFITALADIVGESTSTREMVAKYKDYKKAKPEEFGAFLSELNKANIRAIEAIKKLNELAEKDSAAYDAALETLEHPAFKEFVKAFNDARAKTKELGKRMGANVESDAATELLDESNRNGAIVSRLPGAGGGDAVAAWCNSKENKKKLEKFWKRYEEVKVKPMELSISSEGVKLETDTTFEKWLIKKGVET
;
A
#
# COMPACT_ATOMS: atom_id res chain seq x y z
N MET A 1 -22.89 18.96 -7.03
CA MET A 1 -22.66 17.85 -6.08
C MET A 1 -21.16 17.67 -5.83
N GLN A 2 -20.72 17.06 -4.73
CA GLN A 2 -19.32 16.68 -4.56
C GLN A 2 -19.17 15.33 -3.84
N ALA A 3 -18.05 14.67 -4.08
CA ALA A 3 -17.63 13.46 -3.39
C ALA A 3 -16.19 13.65 -2.91
N ILE A 4 -15.96 13.41 -1.62
CA ILE A 4 -14.63 13.46 -1.02
C ILE A 4 -14.29 12.06 -0.52
N THR A 5 -13.15 11.54 -0.93
CA THR A 5 -12.66 10.25 -0.45
C THR A 5 -11.21 10.37 -0.03
N SER A 6 -10.75 9.42 0.76
CA SER A 6 -9.34 9.30 1.11
C SER A 6 -8.88 7.85 1.05
N ALA A 7 -7.61 7.62 0.73
CA ALA A 7 -6.99 6.31 0.73
C ALA A 7 -5.65 6.33 1.50
N PRO A 8 -5.31 5.26 2.24
CA PRO A 8 -4.08 5.18 3.03
C PRO A 8 -2.84 4.89 2.17
N GLY A 9 -1.68 5.22 2.71
CA GLY A 9 -0.42 4.59 2.29
C GLY A 9 -0.33 3.14 2.76
N LYS A 10 0.76 2.44 2.45
CA LYS A 10 0.86 0.98 2.62
C LYS A 10 2.16 0.52 3.29
N ILE A 11 2.04 -0.55 4.09
CA ILE A 11 3.15 -1.36 4.59
C ILE A 11 2.88 -2.82 4.19
N MET A 12 3.85 -3.45 3.52
CA MET A 12 3.85 -4.90 3.33
C MET A 12 4.66 -5.52 4.44
N TRP A 13 4.00 -6.40 5.19
CA TRP A 13 4.56 -7.11 6.31
C TRP A 13 5.09 -8.47 5.84
N ILE A 14 4.27 -9.27 5.17
CA ILE A 14 4.58 -10.64 4.74
C ILE A 14 4.48 -10.73 3.22
N GLY A 15 5.24 -11.63 2.59
CA GLY A 15 5.05 -11.99 1.18
C GLY A 15 5.87 -11.18 0.18
N GLY A 16 6.93 -10.50 0.65
CA GLY A 16 7.89 -9.81 -0.22
C GLY A 16 8.41 -10.74 -1.32
N TYR A 17 8.31 -10.30 -2.58
CA TYR A 17 8.53 -11.07 -3.82
C TYR A 17 7.62 -12.28 -4.05
N ALA A 18 7.26 -13.05 -3.03
CA ALA A 18 6.37 -14.20 -3.17
C ALA A 18 5.04 -13.82 -3.84
N VAL A 19 4.48 -12.66 -3.45
CA VAL A 19 3.25 -12.09 -4.02
C VAL A 19 3.33 -11.79 -5.52
N LEU A 20 4.51 -11.83 -6.14
CA LEU A 20 4.64 -11.68 -7.60
C LEU A 20 4.10 -12.90 -8.35
N GLU A 21 3.91 -14.03 -7.67
CA GLU A 21 3.50 -15.31 -8.24
C GLU A 21 2.23 -15.80 -7.55
N GLN A 22 1.22 -16.16 -8.33
CA GLN A 22 0.05 -16.84 -7.78
C GLN A 22 0.38 -18.29 -7.41
N PRO A 23 -0.32 -18.88 -6.41
CA PRO A 23 -1.33 -18.28 -5.54
C PRO A 23 -0.74 -17.76 -4.21
N ASN A 24 0.50 -17.25 -4.23
CA ASN A 24 1.19 -16.89 -2.99
C ASN A 24 0.62 -15.62 -2.37
N ILE A 25 0.66 -15.57 -1.04
CA ILE A 25 0.00 -14.52 -0.27
C ILE A 25 0.98 -13.54 0.37
N SER A 26 0.55 -12.29 0.46
CA SER A 26 1.13 -11.25 1.30
C SER A 26 0.18 -10.83 2.42
N TYR A 27 0.72 -10.18 3.45
CA TYR A 27 -0.07 -9.47 4.45
C TYR A 27 0.31 -8.01 4.44
N ASN A 28 -0.68 -7.15 4.28
CA ASN A 28 -0.48 -5.72 4.05
C ASN A 28 -1.41 -4.91 4.95
N THR A 29 -0.94 -3.74 5.34
CA THR A 29 -1.73 -2.81 6.18
C THR A 29 -1.60 -1.39 5.68
N GLY A 30 -2.65 -0.60 5.87
CA GLY A 30 -2.61 0.83 5.64
C GLY A 30 -1.80 1.58 6.71
N VAL A 31 -1.47 2.83 6.43
CA VAL A 31 -1.00 3.81 7.44
C VAL A 31 -1.99 4.96 7.57
N ASP A 32 -1.89 5.70 8.67
CA ASP A 32 -2.70 6.90 8.94
C ASP A 32 -2.37 8.09 8.03
N LYS A 33 -1.31 7.99 7.22
CA LYS A 33 -0.98 8.94 6.16
C LYS A 33 -1.81 8.61 4.93
N ARG A 34 -2.57 9.61 4.46
CA ARG A 34 -3.59 9.43 3.43
C ARG A 34 -3.42 10.44 2.31
N VAL A 35 -3.97 10.08 1.16
CA VAL A 35 -4.26 11.00 0.06
C VAL A 35 -5.75 11.28 0.09
N PHE A 36 -6.13 12.55 -0.02
CA PHE A 36 -7.51 12.97 -0.19
C PHE A 36 -7.77 13.31 -1.66
N ALA A 37 -8.95 12.94 -2.15
CA ALA A 37 -9.44 13.33 -3.46
C ALA A 37 -10.86 13.86 -3.35
N ARG A 38 -11.11 15.03 -3.96
CA ARG A 38 -12.42 15.66 -4.07
C ARG A 38 -12.80 15.75 -5.54
N ALA A 39 -13.88 15.09 -5.92
CA ALA A 39 -14.52 15.28 -7.22
C ALA A 39 -15.76 16.17 -7.01
N LYS A 40 -15.69 17.42 -7.47
CA LYS A 40 -16.78 18.40 -7.37
C LYS A 40 -17.34 18.65 -8.76
N GLU A 41 -18.63 18.41 -8.93
CA GLU A 41 -19.34 18.68 -10.19
C GLU A 41 -19.13 20.13 -10.64
N ALA A 42 -18.84 20.30 -11.93
CA ALA A 42 -18.51 21.57 -12.55
C ALA A 42 -18.97 21.59 -14.02
N GLU A 43 -18.91 22.75 -14.66
CA GLU A 43 -19.25 22.88 -16.09
C GLU A 43 -18.20 22.26 -17.02
N LYS A 44 -16.94 22.22 -16.58
CA LYS A 44 -15.80 21.70 -17.34
C LYS A 44 -14.95 20.80 -16.45
N ILE A 45 -14.19 19.91 -17.08
CA ILE A 45 -13.24 19.09 -16.34
C ILE A 45 -12.05 19.97 -15.99
N SER A 46 -11.64 19.95 -14.73
CA SER A 46 -10.42 20.59 -14.28
C SER A 46 -9.73 19.72 -13.24
N PHE A 47 -8.43 19.94 -13.08
CA PHE A 47 -7.61 19.24 -12.11
C PHE A 47 -6.89 20.25 -11.25
N ASN A 48 -6.96 20.07 -9.94
CA ASN A 48 -6.30 20.92 -8.97
C ASN A 48 -5.39 20.07 -8.08
N ILE A 49 -4.08 20.34 -8.12
CA ILE A 49 -3.08 19.66 -7.29
C ILE A 49 -2.27 20.73 -6.53
N PRO A 50 -2.83 21.29 -5.44
CA PRO A 50 -2.29 22.49 -4.80
C PRO A 50 -0.84 22.35 -4.34
N GLN A 51 -0.44 21.17 -3.86
CA GLN A 51 0.93 20.88 -3.41
C GLN A 51 1.99 21.00 -4.53
N PHE A 52 1.57 21.03 -5.79
CA PHE A 52 2.43 21.26 -6.96
C PHE A 52 2.09 22.57 -7.69
N GLY A 53 1.14 23.36 -7.18
CA GLY A 53 0.69 24.59 -7.85
C GLY A 53 0.00 24.35 -9.20
N ILE A 54 -0.51 23.13 -9.44
CA ILE A 54 -1.11 22.75 -10.74
C ILE A 54 -2.61 23.02 -10.68
N ASN A 55 -3.11 23.82 -11.63
CA ASN A 55 -4.53 23.98 -11.90
C ASN A 55 -4.77 24.01 -13.41
N LEU A 56 -5.37 22.96 -13.95
CA LEU A 56 -5.48 22.74 -15.39
C LEU A 56 -6.89 22.36 -15.82
N ASN A 57 -7.39 23.06 -16.84
CA ASN A 57 -8.64 22.72 -17.51
C ASN A 57 -8.42 21.68 -18.59
N ALA A 58 -9.37 20.77 -18.71
CA ALA A 58 -9.37 19.71 -19.71
C ALA A 58 -10.78 19.44 -20.26
N GLU A 59 -10.84 18.72 -21.37
CA GLU A 59 -12.08 18.29 -22.00
C GLU A 59 -12.04 16.79 -22.26
N PHE A 60 -13.14 16.10 -21.99
CA PHE A 60 -13.30 14.69 -22.34
C PHE A 60 -14.04 14.58 -23.67
N ASN A 61 -13.37 14.13 -24.72
CA ASN A 61 -13.96 14.01 -26.05
C ASN A 61 -14.76 12.70 -26.25
N GLY A 62 -14.93 11.92 -25.18
CA GLY A 62 -15.59 10.61 -25.21
C GLY A 62 -14.64 9.42 -25.33
N GLU A 63 -13.36 9.65 -25.58
CA GLU A 63 -12.31 8.63 -25.67
C GLU A 63 -11.11 8.96 -24.79
N LYS A 64 -10.76 10.25 -24.69
CA LYS A 64 -9.62 10.73 -23.92
C LYS A 64 -9.89 12.11 -23.32
N ILE A 65 -9.15 12.42 -22.26
CA ILE A 65 -9.03 13.74 -21.69
C ILE A 65 -7.94 14.50 -22.45
N VAL A 66 -8.24 15.71 -22.89
CA VAL A 66 -7.32 16.59 -23.64
C VAL A 66 -7.15 17.89 -22.89
N PHE A 67 -5.90 18.31 -22.69
CA PHE A 67 -5.56 19.62 -22.16
C PHE A 67 -5.50 20.66 -23.28
N LYS A 68 -5.78 21.93 -22.93
CA LYS A 68 -5.68 23.05 -23.87
C LYS A 68 -4.25 23.46 -24.23
N LYS A 69 -3.27 22.91 -23.51
CA LYS A 69 -1.84 23.11 -23.72
C LYS A 69 -1.10 21.79 -23.56
N GLU A 70 0.11 21.73 -24.10
CA GLU A 70 1.06 20.69 -23.71
C GLU A 70 1.49 20.90 -22.25
N LEU A 71 1.68 19.80 -21.54
CA LEU A 71 2.13 19.82 -20.15
C LEU A 71 3.63 20.09 -20.11
N ASP A 72 4.05 20.98 -19.22
CA ASP A 72 5.48 21.13 -18.93
C ASP A 72 5.99 20.05 -17.95
N GLU A 73 7.30 20.01 -17.72
CA GLU A 73 7.94 19.03 -16.82
C GLU A 73 7.39 19.07 -15.38
N ASN A 74 7.00 20.25 -14.88
CA ASN A 74 6.44 20.40 -13.54
C ASN A 74 5.01 19.87 -13.46
N GLU A 75 4.31 19.79 -14.59
CA GLU A 75 2.94 19.32 -14.71
C GLU A 75 2.85 17.81 -14.98
N LYS A 76 3.96 17.10 -15.22
CA LYS A 76 3.97 15.63 -15.42
C LYS A 76 3.26 14.81 -14.33
N PRO A 77 3.31 15.16 -13.03
CA PRO A 77 2.50 14.46 -12.01
C PRO A 77 1.00 14.40 -12.35
N MET A 78 0.51 15.31 -13.19
CA MET A 78 -0.86 15.36 -13.66
C MET A 78 -1.26 14.18 -14.53
N GLU A 79 -0.35 13.63 -15.33
CA GLU A 79 -0.64 12.54 -16.28
C GLU A 79 -1.27 11.32 -15.57
N PHE A 80 -0.82 11.07 -14.35
CA PHE A 80 -1.29 9.95 -13.55
C PHE A 80 -2.76 10.14 -13.11
N VAL A 81 -3.11 11.31 -12.59
CA VAL A 81 -4.49 11.64 -12.17
C VAL A 81 -5.41 11.85 -13.38
N LYS A 82 -4.89 12.38 -14.49
CA LYS A 82 -5.60 12.41 -15.78
C LYS A 82 -5.99 11.01 -16.21
N SER A 83 -5.06 10.05 -16.16
CA SER A 83 -5.35 8.66 -16.55
C SER A 83 -6.43 8.01 -15.69
N VAL A 84 -6.48 8.33 -14.38
CA VAL A 84 -7.58 7.89 -13.51
C VAL A 84 -8.92 8.44 -14.00
N ALA A 85 -9.02 9.76 -14.20
CA ALA A 85 -10.24 10.40 -14.64
C ALA A 85 -10.71 9.89 -16.01
N GLU A 86 -9.79 9.77 -16.96
CA GLU A 86 -10.05 9.28 -18.31
C GLU A 86 -10.64 7.86 -18.30
N ASN A 87 -9.99 6.92 -17.62
CA ASN A 87 -10.44 5.54 -17.58
C ASN A 87 -11.75 5.35 -16.81
N CYS A 88 -11.97 6.13 -15.74
CA CYS A 88 -13.27 6.15 -15.07
C CYS A 88 -14.38 6.62 -16.02
N LEU A 89 -14.15 7.71 -16.77
CA LEU A 89 -15.13 8.26 -17.70
C LEU A 89 -15.41 7.32 -18.89
N ILE A 90 -14.38 6.68 -19.46
CA ILE A 90 -14.53 5.66 -20.50
C ILE A 90 -15.40 4.50 -19.97
N TYR A 91 -15.08 3.99 -18.79
CA TYR A 91 -15.84 2.91 -18.16
C TYR A 91 -17.31 3.32 -17.91
N LEU A 92 -17.54 4.49 -17.31
CA LEU A 92 -18.88 5.01 -17.04
C LEU A 92 -19.72 5.18 -18.32
N LYS A 93 -19.13 5.75 -19.38
CA LYS A 93 -19.76 5.90 -20.69
C LYS A 93 -20.15 4.54 -21.28
N ALA A 94 -19.25 3.56 -21.23
CA ALA A 94 -19.52 2.20 -21.70
C ALA A 94 -20.64 1.50 -20.91
N LYS A 95 -20.80 1.84 -19.63
CA LYS A 95 -21.92 1.37 -18.77
C LYS A 95 -23.22 2.17 -18.97
N GLY A 96 -23.30 3.05 -19.97
CA GLY A 96 -24.48 3.87 -20.24
C GLY A 96 -24.78 4.90 -19.15
N LYS A 97 -23.79 5.25 -18.30
CA LYS A 97 -23.95 6.28 -17.27
C LYS A 97 -23.72 7.65 -17.89
N GLN A 98 -24.55 8.62 -17.50
CA GLN A 98 -24.31 10.03 -17.82
C GLN A 98 -23.06 10.49 -17.09
N THR A 99 -22.03 10.89 -17.84
CA THR A 99 -20.80 11.45 -17.29
C THR A 99 -21.01 12.91 -16.92
N LYS A 100 -20.61 13.29 -15.71
CA LYS A 100 -20.59 14.67 -15.22
C LYS A 100 -19.20 15.25 -15.43
N ALA A 101 -19.12 16.54 -15.79
CA ALA A 101 -17.87 17.28 -15.69
C ALA A 101 -17.59 17.62 -14.22
N PHE A 102 -16.31 17.72 -13.86
CA PHE A 102 -15.88 17.92 -12.48
C PHE A 102 -14.52 18.61 -12.35
N GLU A 103 -14.33 19.33 -11.26
CA GLU A 103 -13.02 19.62 -10.70
C GLU A 103 -12.57 18.42 -9.85
N LEU A 104 -11.40 17.85 -10.16
CA LEU A 104 -10.75 16.84 -9.36
C LEU A 104 -9.58 17.45 -8.58
N THR A 105 -9.76 17.62 -7.28
CA THR A 105 -8.71 18.06 -6.36
C THR A 105 -8.04 16.85 -5.72
N THR A 106 -6.70 16.74 -5.74
CA THR A 106 -5.97 15.68 -5.02
C THR A 106 -4.90 16.24 -4.10
N ILE A 107 -4.88 15.81 -2.85
CA ILE A 107 -3.96 16.33 -1.84
C ILE A 107 -3.30 15.21 -1.05
N THR A 108 -1.97 15.24 -1.02
CA THR A 108 -1.14 14.14 -0.52
C THR A 108 -0.47 14.53 0.79
N ASP A 109 -0.50 13.66 1.79
CA ASP A 109 0.23 13.91 3.04
C ASP A 109 1.75 14.09 2.76
N PRO A 110 2.41 15.11 3.30
CA PRO A 110 3.86 15.30 3.14
C PRO A 110 4.72 14.09 3.52
N ALA A 111 4.24 13.19 4.38
CA ALA A 111 4.91 11.93 4.70
C ALA A 111 5.15 11.01 3.48
N PHE A 112 4.46 11.24 2.35
CA PHE A 112 4.72 10.57 1.09
C PHE A 112 5.91 11.16 0.30
N GLY A 113 6.56 12.21 0.81
CA GLY A 113 7.74 12.84 0.20
C GLY A 113 7.43 13.82 -0.94
N LEU A 114 6.15 14.00 -1.31
CA LEU A 114 5.68 14.95 -2.33
C LEU A 114 6.47 14.90 -3.65
N GLY A 115 6.81 13.70 -4.12
CA GLY A 115 7.59 13.50 -5.35
C GLY A 115 9.08 13.83 -5.25
N LYS A 116 9.56 14.41 -4.14
CA LYS A 116 10.97 14.73 -3.90
C LYS A 116 11.75 13.54 -3.34
N THR A 117 11.08 12.71 -2.52
CA THR A 117 11.67 11.49 -1.96
C THR A 117 10.68 10.33 -2.05
N LYS A 118 11.18 9.13 -2.39
CA LYS A 118 10.37 7.90 -2.33
C LYS A 118 10.41 7.36 -0.92
N THR A 119 9.37 7.62 -0.13
CA THR A 119 9.26 7.11 1.25
C THR A 119 8.80 5.66 1.33
N GLY A 120 8.63 4.99 0.17
CA GLY A 120 8.13 3.63 0.11
C GLY A 120 6.66 3.48 0.54
N LEU A 121 5.94 4.53 0.95
CA LEU A 121 4.54 4.45 1.44
C LEU A 121 3.47 4.25 0.36
N GLY A 122 3.84 4.26 -0.93
CA GLY A 122 2.90 3.99 -2.03
C GLY A 122 1.98 5.16 -2.39
N SER A 123 2.53 6.37 -2.52
CA SER A 123 1.77 7.59 -2.86
C SER A 123 0.93 7.44 -4.13
N SER A 124 1.50 6.88 -5.21
CA SER A 124 0.79 6.69 -6.47
C SER A 124 -0.45 5.83 -6.30
N ALA A 125 -0.35 4.72 -5.56
CA ALA A 125 -1.48 3.84 -5.30
C ALA A 125 -2.58 4.53 -4.47
N ALA A 126 -2.20 5.28 -3.45
CA ALA A 126 -3.16 6.04 -2.64
C ALA A 126 -3.87 7.12 -3.47
N VAL A 127 -3.14 7.85 -4.33
CA VAL A 127 -3.73 8.80 -5.29
C VAL A 127 -4.68 8.10 -6.25
N THR A 128 -4.28 6.97 -6.85
CA THR A 128 -5.16 6.22 -7.77
C THR A 128 -6.46 5.82 -7.10
N ALA A 129 -6.38 5.20 -5.93
CA ALA A 129 -7.54 4.68 -5.22
C ALA A 129 -8.49 5.80 -4.78
N ALA A 130 -7.98 6.88 -4.16
CA ALA A 130 -8.78 8.01 -3.73
C ALA A 130 -9.44 8.72 -4.93
N ALA A 131 -8.68 9.03 -5.98
CA ALA A 131 -9.24 9.71 -7.16
C ALA A 131 -10.29 8.85 -7.88
N THR A 132 -10.03 7.55 -8.03
CA THR A 132 -10.99 6.59 -8.61
C THR A 132 -12.28 6.58 -7.79
N ALA A 133 -12.17 6.42 -6.47
CA ALA A 133 -13.34 6.40 -5.58
C ALA A 133 -14.13 7.71 -5.64
N ALA A 134 -13.47 8.88 -5.58
CA ALA A 134 -14.15 10.17 -5.65
C ALA A 134 -14.95 10.34 -6.95
N ILE A 135 -14.36 9.99 -8.09
CA ILE A 135 -15.04 10.06 -9.40
C ILE A 135 -16.21 9.09 -9.46
N MET A 136 -16.03 7.84 -9.03
CA MET A 136 -17.10 6.84 -9.06
C MET A 136 -18.26 7.24 -8.12
N VAL A 137 -17.96 7.73 -6.91
CA VAL A 137 -19.00 8.20 -5.97
C VAL A 137 -19.78 9.40 -6.51
N LEU A 138 -19.12 10.35 -7.16
CA LEU A 138 -19.79 11.48 -7.83
C LEU A 138 -20.83 11.01 -8.88
N HIS A 139 -20.60 9.83 -9.47
CA HIS A 139 -21.45 9.18 -10.46
C HIS A 139 -22.40 8.13 -9.88
N GLY A 140 -22.62 8.14 -8.55
CA GLY A 140 -23.66 7.36 -7.89
C GLY A 140 -23.25 5.96 -7.43
N TYR A 141 -21.96 5.66 -7.39
CA TYR A 141 -21.43 4.45 -6.76
C TYR A 141 -21.21 4.65 -5.26
N ASP A 142 -21.19 3.56 -4.51
CA ASP A 142 -20.92 3.55 -3.07
C ASP A 142 -19.51 3.02 -2.82
N VAL A 143 -18.69 3.79 -2.10
CA VAL A 143 -17.28 3.46 -1.86
C VAL A 143 -17.06 2.10 -1.20
N LYS A 144 -17.99 1.64 -0.35
CA LYS A 144 -17.87 0.36 0.37
C LYS A 144 -18.47 -0.78 -0.45
N LYS A 145 -19.67 -0.60 -1.01
CA LYS A 145 -20.35 -1.65 -1.78
C LYS A 145 -19.64 -1.94 -3.10
N ASP A 146 -19.08 -0.90 -3.73
CA ASP A 146 -18.42 -1.00 -5.02
C ASP A 146 -16.88 -1.03 -4.91
N VAL A 147 -16.33 -1.33 -3.71
CA VAL A 147 -14.89 -1.28 -3.45
C VAL A 147 -14.08 -2.19 -4.39
N HIS A 148 -14.63 -3.36 -4.79
CA HIS A 148 -13.98 -4.26 -5.73
C HIS A 148 -13.93 -3.70 -7.15
N LEU A 149 -14.97 -2.98 -7.59
CA LEU A 149 -14.97 -2.27 -8.87
C LEU A 149 -13.95 -1.12 -8.84
N ILE A 150 -13.94 -0.33 -7.77
CA ILE A 150 -12.96 0.74 -7.55
C ILE A 150 -11.53 0.17 -7.57
N HIS A 151 -11.31 -0.97 -6.91
CA HIS A 151 -10.03 -1.67 -6.94
C HIS A 151 -9.63 -2.10 -8.35
N LYS A 152 -10.50 -2.77 -9.12
CA LYS A 152 -10.18 -3.20 -10.49
C LYS A 152 -9.85 -2.01 -11.41
N LEU A 153 -10.63 -0.93 -11.34
CA LEU A 153 -10.37 0.31 -12.09
C LEU A 153 -9.02 0.93 -11.70
N ALA A 154 -8.77 1.09 -10.40
CA ALA A 154 -7.52 1.65 -9.90
C ALA A 154 -6.32 0.77 -10.29
N GLN A 155 -6.44 -0.55 -10.22
CA GLN A 155 -5.39 -1.47 -10.63
C GLN A 155 -5.08 -1.39 -12.11
N TYR A 156 -6.13 -1.37 -12.94
CA TYR A 156 -5.98 -1.22 -14.38
C TYR A 156 -5.20 0.07 -14.69
N VAL A 157 -5.64 1.21 -14.16
CA VAL A 157 -4.98 2.51 -14.37
C VAL A 157 -3.53 2.51 -13.89
N HIS A 158 -3.27 1.98 -12.70
CA HIS A 158 -1.92 1.94 -12.15
C HIS A 158 -0.99 1.07 -13.00
N SER A 159 -1.48 -0.07 -13.50
CA SER A 159 -0.71 -0.97 -14.37
C SER A 159 -0.42 -0.38 -15.76
N THR A 160 -1.37 0.34 -16.35
CA THR A 160 -1.21 0.96 -17.69
C THR A 160 -0.27 2.15 -17.64
N VAL A 161 -0.40 3.04 -16.65
CA VAL A 161 0.49 4.20 -16.51
C VAL A 161 1.92 3.79 -16.17
N GLN A 162 2.13 2.73 -15.39
CA GLN A 162 3.47 2.23 -15.09
C GLN A 162 4.09 1.42 -16.23
N GLY A 163 3.30 1.03 -17.25
CA GLY A 163 3.75 0.20 -18.37
C GLY A 163 4.15 -1.23 -17.98
N LYS A 164 3.77 -1.70 -16.78
CA LYS A 164 4.07 -3.05 -16.28
C LYS A 164 3.10 -3.46 -15.18
N VAL A 165 2.83 -4.77 -15.09
CA VAL A 165 2.02 -5.34 -14.01
C VAL A 165 2.92 -5.67 -12.81
N GLY A 166 2.82 -4.88 -11.75
CA GLY A 166 3.43 -5.15 -10.45
C GLY A 166 2.69 -6.26 -9.69
N SER A 167 2.87 -6.37 -8.37
CA SER A 167 2.08 -7.29 -7.54
C SER A 167 0.65 -6.79 -7.28
N GLY A 168 0.41 -5.47 -7.37
CA GLY A 168 -0.89 -4.86 -7.13
C GLY A 168 -1.29 -4.73 -5.66
N PHE A 169 -0.48 -5.22 -4.71
CA PHE A 169 -0.82 -5.14 -3.29
C PHE A 169 -0.95 -3.70 -2.77
N ASP A 170 -0.29 -2.73 -3.40
CA ASP A 170 -0.29 -1.33 -3.01
C ASP A 170 -1.67 -0.71 -3.25
N ILE A 171 -2.24 -0.91 -4.44
CA ILE A 171 -3.62 -0.53 -4.76
C ILE A 171 -4.61 -1.34 -3.91
N ALA A 172 -4.40 -2.65 -3.73
CA ALA A 172 -5.24 -3.47 -2.88
C ALA A 172 -5.26 -2.96 -1.43
N THR A 173 -4.12 -2.53 -0.88
CA THR A 173 -4.03 -1.91 0.45
C THR A 173 -4.75 -0.57 0.50
N ALA A 174 -4.58 0.26 -0.54
CA ALA A 174 -5.25 1.55 -0.63
C ALA A 174 -6.79 1.41 -0.71
N CYS A 175 -7.30 0.33 -1.33
CA CYS A 175 -8.73 0.06 -1.43
C CYS A 175 -9.29 -0.68 -0.20
N PHE A 176 -8.64 -1.74 0.27
CA PHE A 176 -9.19 -2.67 1.26
C PHE A 176 -8.63 -2.48 2.69
N GLY A 177 -7.52 -1.76 2.86
CA GLY A 177 -6.89 -1.55 4.16
C GLY A 177 -6.07 -2.75 4.63
N GLY A 178 -6.28 -3.23 5.85
CA GLY A 178 -5.58 -4.41 6.42
C GLY A 178 -6.11 -5.72 5.84
N HIS A 179 -5.26 -6.50 5.15
CA HIS A 179 -5.71 -7.72 4.45
C HIS A 179 -4.57 -8.69 4.14
N ALA A 180 -4.92 -9.97 3.94
CA ALA A 180 -4.11 -10.92 3.19
C ALA A 180 -4.47 -10.87 1.70
N TYR A 181 -3.46 -10.94 0.84
CA TYR A 181 -3.62 -10.71 -0.60
C TYR A 181 -2.86 -11.73 -1.46
N SER A 182 -3.55 -12.31 -2.44
CA SER A 182 -2.92 -12.95 -3.61
C SER A 182 -3.20 -12.08 -4.83
N ARG A 183 -2.18 -11.86 -5.67
CA ARG A 183 -2.31 -11.03 -6.88
C ARG A 183 -3.27 -11.61 -7.90
N TYR A 184 -3.77 -10.76 -8.80
CA TYR A 184 -4.43 -11.17 -10.04
C TYR A 184 -3.43 -11.58 -11.14
N SER A 185 -3.93 -12.33 -12.11
CA SER A 185 -3.20 -12.76 -13.31
C SER A 185 -2.91 -11.55 -14.22
N PRO A 186 -1.66 -11.31 -14.64
CA PRO A 186 -1.32 -10.18 -15.50
C PRO A 186 -2.15 -10.08 -16.79
N SER A 187 -2.57 -11.22 -17.37
CA SER A 187 -3.40 -11.30 -18.58
C SER A 187 -4.82 -10.73 -18.42
N LEU A 188 -5.24 -10.39 -17.20
CA LEU A 188 -6.51 -9.70 -16.95
C LEU A 188 -6.46 -8.20 -17.28
N VAL A 189 -5.26 -7.61 -17.33
CA VAL A 189 -5.07 -6.18 -17.63
C VAL A 189 -4.18 -5.93 -18.85
N GLN A 190 -3.28 -6.84 -19.18
CA GLN A 190 -2.37 -6.69 -20.32
C GLN A 190 -3.14 -6.75 -21.64
N ASP A 191 -2.82 -5.81 -22.53
CA ASP A 191 -3.35 -5.74 -23.90
C ASP A 191 -4.89 -5.66 -24.00
N LYS A 192 -5.55 -5.18 -22.93
CA LYS A 192 -7.01 -5.04 -22.83
C LYS A 192 -7.40 -3.59 -22.62
N GLY A 193 -8.59 -3.23 -23.12
CA GLY A 193 -9.22 -1.96 -22.78
C GLY A 193 -9.80 -1.96 -21.36
N VAL A 194 -10.02 -0.79 -20.78
CA VAL A 194 -10.51 -0.66 -19.38
C VAL A 194 -11.81 -1.41 -19.13
N VAL A 195 -12.74 -1.41 -20.09
CA VAL A 195 -14.04 -2.07 -19.94
C VAL A 195 -13.87 -3.59 -19.88
N GLU A 196 -13.17 -4.17 -20.85
CA GLU A 196 -12.89 -5.60 -20.90
C GLU A 196 -12.12 -6.07 -19.65
N ALA A 197 -11.09 -5.33 -19.26
CA ALA A 197 -10.26 -5.67 -18.12
C ALA A 197 -11.06 -5.62 -16.80
N VAL A 198 -11.87 -4.57 -16.58
CA VAL A 198 -12.60 -4.37 -15.33
C VAL A 198 -13.81 -5.30 -15.20
N ASP A 199 -14.49 -5.61 -16.30
CA ASP A 199 -15.65 -6.50 -16.33
C ASP A 199 -15.28 -7.98 -16.19
N ALA A 200 -14.03 -8.35 -16.49
CA ALA A 200 -13.57 -9.71 -16.32
C ALA A 200 -13.64 -10.16 -14.85
N GLU A 201 -13.84 -11.46 -14.64
CA GLU A 201 -13.66 -12.07 -13.32
C GLU A 201 -12.18 -12.16 -13.00
N TRP A 202 -11.75 -11.52 -11.90
CA TRP A 202 -10.35 -11.50 -11.50
C TRP A 202 -10.09 -12.57 -10.45
N ASP A 203 -8.94 -13.21 -10.58
CA ASP A 203 -8.45 -14.31 -9.74
C ASP A 203 -7.56 -13.85 -8.57
N TYR A 204 -7.72 -12.59 -8.12
CA TYR A 204 -7.08 -12.15 -6.88
C TYR A 204 -7.88 -12.60 -5.65
N SER A 205 -7.21 -12.66 -4.51
CA SER A 205 -7.87 -12.75 -3.21
C SER A 205 -7.47 -11.55 -2.35
N ALA A 206 -8.43 -11.01 -1.60
CA ALA A 206 -8.21 -9.94 -0.64
C ALA A 206 -9.06 -10.21 0.61
N GLU A 207 -8.52 -11.00 1.54
CA GLU A 207 -9.21 -11.36 2.78
C GLU A 207 -8.93 -10.29 3.84
N HIS A 208 -9.98 -9.64 4.35
CA HIS A 208 -9.82 -8.68 5.42
C HIS A 208 -9.32 -9.36 6.70
N ILE A 209 -8.16 -8.93 7.18
CA ILE A 209 -7.55 -9.43 8.41
C ILE A 209 -7.06 -8.20 9.18
N PRO A 210 -7.71 -7.83 10.29
CA PRO A 210 -7.28 -6.69 11.07
C PRO A 210 -5.96 -6.99 11.79
N VAL A 211 -5.23 -5.93 12.07
CA VAL A 211 -4.05 -5.98 12.94
C VAL A 211 -4.51 -6.34 14.35
N PRO A 212 -3.80 -7.22 15.07
CA PRO A 212 -4.16 -7.58 16.43
C PRO A 212 -4.33 -6.35 17.33
N ARG A 213 -5.41 -6.36 18.13
CA ARG A 213 -5.76 -5.24 19.00
C ARG A 213 -4.59 -4.88 19.92
N GLY A 214 -4.31 -3.59 20.08
CA GLY A 214 -3.23 -3.10 20.95
C GLY A 214 -1.84 -3.13 20.32
N PHE A 215 -1.66 -3.67 19.10
CA PHE A 215 -0.40 -3.55 18.38
C PHE A 215 -0.21 -2.11 17.90
N ILE A 216 0.99 -1.58 18.12
CA ILE A 216 1.36 -0.22 17.71
C ILE A 216 2.52 -0.32 16.71
N THR A 217 2.32 0.26 15.53
CA THR A 217 3.36 0.30 14.50
C THR A 217 4.39 1.40 14.77
N ALA A 218 5.65 1.01 14.70
CA ALA A 218 6.79 1.90 14.52
C ALA A 218 7.32 1.72 13.09
N LEU A 219 7.65 2.82 12.42
CA LEU A 219 8.29 2.82 11.11
C LEU A 219 9.45 3.81 11.14
N ALA A 220 10.54 3.48 10.46
CA ALA A 220 11.66 4.39 10.27
C ALA A 220 12.27 4.23 8.88
N ASP A 221 12.74 5.35 8.32
CA ASP A 221 13.58 5.35 7.13
C ASP A 221 14.98 4.88 7.51
N ILE A 222 15.58 4.06 6.66
CA ILE A 222 17.01 3.74 6.73
C ILE A 222 17.72 4.68 5.75
N VAL A 223 18.55 5.58 6.28
CA VAL A 223 19.11 6.71 5.52
C VAL A 223 20.42 6.30 4.87
N GLY A 224 20.54 6.57 3.56
CA GLY A 224 21.76 6.34 2.79
C GLY A 224 21.80 4.97 2.11
N GLU A 225 20.89 4.07 2.48
CA GLU A 225 20.59 2.87 1.73
C GLU A 225 19.38 3.15 0.81
N SER A 226 19.45 2.70 -0.44
CA SER A 226 18.31 2.74 -1.35
C SER A 226 18.38 1.54 -2.26
N THR A 227 17.32 0.73 -2.26
CA THR A 227 17.25 -0.44 -3.13
C THR A 227 16.43 -0.15 -4.38
N SER A 228 17.04 -0.43 -5.53
CA SER A 228 16.33 -0.43 -6.81
C SER A 228 15.38 -1.62 -6.85
N THR A 229 14.09 -1.39 -6.54
CA THR A 229 13.06 -2.44 -6.64
C THR A 229 13.05 -3.08 -8.03
N ARG A 230 13.39 -2.32 -9.08
CA ARG A 230 13.49 -2.82 -10.46
C ARG A 230 14.59 -3.87 -10.61
N GLU A 231 15.78 -3.61 -10.07
CA GLU A 231 16.90 -4.55 -10.10
C GLU A 231 16.62 -5.80 -9.29
N MET A 232 16.02 -5.65 -8.11
CA MET A 232 15.66 -6.80 -7.29
C MET A 232 14.63 -7.70 -8.00
N VAL A 233 13.59 -7.11 -8.61
CA VAL A 233 12.62 -7.86 -9.40
C VAL A 233 13.27 -8.51 -10.63
N ALA A 234 14.29 -7.89 -11.24
CA ALA A 234 15.05 -8.51 -12.33
C ALA A 234 15.80 -9.75 -11.83
N LYS A 235 16.56 -9.65 -10.73
CA LYS A 235 17.24 -10.79 -10.10
C LYS A 235 16.29 -11.92 -9.72
N TYR A 236 15.09 -11.59 -9.26
CA TYR A 236 14.04 -12.57 -8.95
C TYR A 236 13.62 -13.35 -10.19
N LYS A 237 13.39 -12.64 -11.31
CA LYS A 237 13.06 -13.25 -12.60
C LYS A 237 14.20 -14.10 -13.13
N ASP A 238 15.45 -13.65 -12.97
CA ASP A 238 16.64 -14.39 -13.39
C ASP A 238 16.79 -15.69 -12.60
N TYR A 239 16.61 -15.65 -11.28
CA TYR A 239 16.61 -16.85 -10.43
C TYR A 239 15.53 -17.85 -10.85
N LYS A 240 14.29 -17.37 -11.05
CA LYS A 240 13.16 -18.19 -11.55
C LYS A 240 13.50 -18.87 -12.87
N LYS A 241 14.07 -18.11 -13.82
CA LYS A 241 14.42 -18.62 -15.16
C LYS A 241 15.58 -19.62 -15.12
N ALA A 242 16.59 -19.35 -14.30
CA ALA A 242 17.79 -20.18 -14.20
C ALA A 242 17.51 -21.53 -13.51
N LYS A 243 16.60 -21.55 -12.52
CA LYS A 243 16.34 -22.73 -11.69
C LYS A 243 14.84 -22.92 -11.39
N PRO A 244 14.00 -23.25 -12.38
CA PRO A 244 12.54 -23.23 -12.23
C PRO A 244 12.01 -24.22 -11.17
N GLU A 245 12.56 -25.45 -11.12
CA GLU A 245 12.13 -26.46 -10.13
C GLU A 245 12.54 -26.10 -8.70
N GLU A 246 13.81 -25.70 -8.50
CA GLU A 246 14.32 -25.23 -7.20
C GLU A 246 13.52 -24.01 -6.71
N PHE A 247 13.29 -23.05 -7.61
CA PHE A 247 12.49 -21.87 -7.35
C PHE A 247 11.07 -22.24 -6.93
N GLY A 248 10.40 -23.12 -7.67
CA GLY A 248 9.02 -23.53 -7.38
C GLY A 248 8.90 -24.23 -6.03
N ALA A 249 9.80 -25.18 -5.73
CA ALA A 249 9.83 -25.88 -4.46
C ALA A 249 10.06 -24.91 -3.29
N PHE A 250 11.07 -24.04 -3.41
CA PHE A 250 11.40 -23.06 -2.38
C PHE A 250 10.29 -22.02 -2.17
N LEU A 251 9.66 -21.56 -3.26
CA LEU A 251 8.57 -20.60 -3.19
C LEU A 251 7.35 -21.19 -2.48
N SER A 252 7.07 -22.48 -2.66
CA SER A 252 6.05 -23.21 -1.90
C SER A 252 6.35 -23.22 -0.40
N GLU A 253 7.61 -23.46 0.00
CA GLU A 253 8.02 -23.39 1.41
C GLU A 253 7.89 -21.98 2.00
N LEU A 254 8.34 -20.96 1.26
CA LEU A 254 8.21 -19.57 1.66
C LEU A 254 6.73 -19.20 1.84
N ASN A 255 5.86 -19.60 0.91
CA ASN A 255 4.43 -19.32 1.02
C ASN A 255 3.79 -20.07 2.21
N LYS A 256 4.21 -21.30 2.51
CA LYS A 256 3.76 -22.01 3.73
C LYS A 256 4.15 -21.25 5.00
N ALA A 257 5.36 -20.66 5.06
CA ALA A 257 5.77 -19.82 6.19
C ALA A 257 4.93 -18.53 6.28
N ASN A 258 4.63 -17.90 5.15
CA ASN A 258 3.76 -16.72 5.08
C ASN A 258 2.35 -17.02 5.58
N ILE A 259 1.76 -18.15 5.15
CA ILE A 259 0.43 -18.61 5.59
C ILE A 259 0.41 -18.80 7.10
N ARG A 260 1.38 -19.52 7.68
CA ARG A 260 1.45 -19.71 9.15
C ARG A 260 1.52 -18.40 9.92
N ALA A 261 2.29 -17.43 9.42
CA ALA A 261 2.39 -16.11 10.04
C ALA A 261 1.05 -15.36 9.99
N ILE A 262 0.32 -15.45 8.88
CA ILE A 262 -1.02 -14.85 8.72
C ILE A 262 -2.05 -15.57 9.61
N GLU A 263 -2.00 -16.90 9.69
CA GLU A 263 -2.86 -17.69 10.59
C GLU A 263 -2.61 -17.33 12.06
N ALA A 264 -1.36 -17.06 12.45
CA ALA A 264 -1.04 -16.62 13.80
C ALA A 264 -1.65 -15.24 14.12
N ILE A 265 -1.77 -14.32 13.14
CA ILE A 265 -2.52 -13.07 13.31
C ILE A 265 -4.00 -13.37 13.57
N LYS A 266 -4.62 -14.26 12.77
CA LYS A 266 -6.02 -14.64 12.94
C LYS A 266 -6.27 -15.24 14.33
N LYS A 267 -5.39 -16.12 14.80
CA LYS A 267 -5.47 -16.70 16.16
C LYS A 267 -5.43 -15.64 17.26
N LEU A 268 -4.61 -14.60 17.11
CA LEU A 268 -4.58 -13.49 18.07
C LEU A 268 -5.89 -12.69 18.05
N ASN A 269 -6.45 -12.42 16.86
CA ASN A 269 -7.75 -11.75 16.73
C ASN A 269 -8.87 -12.58 17.37
N GLU A 270 -8.92 -13.88 17.09
CA GLU A 270 -9.90 -14.80 17.69
C GLU A 270 -9.77 -14.87 19.22
N LEU A 271 -8.54 -14.83 19.75
CA LEU A 271 -8.32 -14.79 21.20
C LEU A 271 -8.86 -13.49 21.80
N ALA A 272 -8.61 -12.35 21.16
CA ALA A 272 -9.12 -11.04 21.59
C ALA A 272 -10.66 -10.96 21.58
N GLU A 273 -11.30 -11.63 20.62
CA GLU A 273 -12.76 -11.71 20.52
C GLU A 273 -13.38 -12.65 21.57
N LYS A 274 -12.75 -13.81 21.82
CA LYS A 274 -13.26 -14.82 22.75
C LYS A 274 -13.07 -14.44 24.22
N ASP A 275 -11.90 -13.90 24.57
CA ASP A 275 -11.57 -13.50 25.93
C ASP A 275 -10.68 -12.26 25.93
N SER A 276 -11.33 -11.09 25.94
CA SER A 276 -10.66 -9.79 25.91
C SER A 276 -9.71 -9.60 27.09
N ALA A 277 -10.06 -10.10 28.29
CA ALA A 277 -9.25 -9.89 29.50
C ALA A 277 -7.99 -10.78 29.47
N ALA A 278 -8.13 -12.05 29.09
CA ALA A 278 -6.99 -12.93 28.90
C ALA A 278 -6.07 -12.43 27.78
N TYR A 279 -6.64 -11.91 26.68
CA TYR A 279 -5.86 -11.30 25.61
C TYR A 279 -5.07 -10.08 26.09
N ASP A 280 -5.69 -9.16 26.85
CA ASP A 280 -5.02 -7.95 27.32
C ASP A 280 -3.86 -8.30 28.29
N ALA A 281 -4.06 -9.25 29.20
CA ALA A 281 -2.99 -9.76 30.07
C ALA A 281 -1.87 -10.48 29.28
N ALA A 282 -2.23 -11.22 28.23
CA ALA A 282 -1.28 -11.87 27.33
C ALA A 282 -0.48 -10.87 26.49
N LEU A 283 -1.10 -9.76 26.06
CA LEU A 283 -0.44 -8.71 25.28
C LEU A 283 0.64 -7.99 26.09
N GLU A 284 0.42 -7.80 27.39
CA GLU A 284 1.40 -7.16 28.28
C GLU A 284 2.68 -7.99 28.43
N THR A 285 2.52 -9.30 28.63
CA THR A 285 3.65 -10.21 28.91
C THR A 285 4.24 -10.85 27.67
N LEU A 286 3.45 -11.01 26.60
CA LEU A 286 3.77 -11.78 25.39
C LEU A 286 4.08 -13.27 25.65
N GLU A 287 3.83 -13.77 26.86
CA GLU A 287 4.20 -15.13 27.28
C GLU A 287 3.18 -16.20 26.88
N HIS A 288 1.97 -15.79 26.53
CA HIS A 288 0.90 -16.69 26.12
C HIS A 288 1.30 -17.47 24.85
N PRO A 289 0.96 -18.77 24.73
CA PRO A 289 1.36 -19.60 23.58
C PRO A 289 1.02 -18.99 22.20
N ALA A 290 -0.12 -18.32 22.07
CA ALA A 290 -0.52 -17.67 20.82
C ALA A 290 0.44 -16.52 20.41
N PHE A 291 0.96 -15.75 21.37
CA PHE A 291 1.94 -14.69 21.10
C PHE A 291 3.31 -15.28 20.74
N LYS A 292 3.74 -16.34 21.44
CA LYS A 292 4.97 -17.08 21.10
C LYS A 292 4.90 -17.69 19.71
N GLU A 293 3.76 -18.29 19.35
CA GLU A 293 3.48 -18.81 18.01
C GLU A 293 3.55 -17.70 16.96
N PHE A 294 2.92 -16.55 17.22
CA PHE A 294 2.95 -15.39 16.36
C PHE A 294 4.38 -14.89 16.10
N VAL A 295 5.18 -14.67 17.15
CA VAL A 295 6.58 -14.23 17.04
C VAL A 295 7.39 -15.24 16.23
N LYS A 296 7.26 -16.54 16.55
CA LYS A 296 7.96 -17.61 15.83
C LYS A 296 7.60 -17.63 14.35
N ALA A 297 6.30 -17.64 14.02
CA ALA A 297 5.84 -17.72 12.64
C ALA A 297 6.29 -16.50 11.81
N PHE A 298 6.26 -15.30 12.39
CA PHE A 298 6.76 -14.09 11.74
C PHE A 298 8.26 -14.13 11.47
N ASN A 299 9.05 -14.62 12.42
CA ASN A 299 10.49 -14.77 12.27
C ASN A 299 10.85 -15.87 11.26
N ASP A 300 10.10 -16.98 11.23
CA ASP A 300 10.27 -18.04 10.21
C ASP A 300 10.00 -17.50 8.79
N ALA A 301 8.96 -16.69 8.62
CA ALA A 301 8.65 -16.03 7.34
C ALA A 301 9.73 -15.01 6.92
N ARG A 302 10.27 -14.24 7.88
CA ARG A 302 11.41 -13.33 7.66
C ARG A 302 12.64 -14.12 7.22
N ALA A 303 12.98 -15.20 7.91
CA ALA A 303 14.14 -16.04 7.60
C ALA A 303 14.06 -16.61 6.17
N LYS A 304 12.89 -17.08 5.74
CA LYS A 304 12.67 -17.53 4.35
C LYS A 304 12.79 -16.39 3.34
N THR A 305 12.39 -15.17 3.69
CA THR A 305 12.57 -13.98 2.84
C THR A 305 14.06 -13.60 2.71
N LYS A 306 14.84 -13.66 3.79
CA LYS A 306 16.31 -13.50 3.74
C LYS A 306 16.97 -14.59 2.88
N GLU A 307 16.53 -15.84 3.03
CA GLU A 307 16.99 -16.97 2.23
C GLU A 307 16.70 -16.78 0.74
N LEU A 308 15.52 -16.27 0.37
CA LEU A 308 15.19 -15.90 -1.01
C LEU A 308 16.22 -14.92 -1.58
N GLY A 309 16.55 -13.86 -0.83
CA GLY A 309 17.56 -12.89 -1.21
C GLY A 309 18.90 -13.54 -1.54
N LYS A 310 19.39 -14.42 -0.66
CA LYS A 310 20.62 -15.19 -0.90
C LYS A 310 20.55 -16.01 -2.18
N ARG A 311 19.45 -16.75 -2.40
CA ARG A 311 19.26 -17.61 -3.58
C ARG A 311 19.22 -16.83 -4.89
N MET A 312 18.64 -15.63 -4.90
CA MET A 312 18.58 -14.77 -6.09
C MET A 312 19.79 -13.83 -6.24
N GLY A 313 20.81 -13.94 -5.39
CA GLY A 313 21.99 -13.05 -5.44
C GLY A 313 21.65 -11.59 -5.13
N ALA A 314 20.69 -11.36 -4.24
CA ALA A 314 20.20 -10.04 -3.88
C ALA A 314 20.25 -9.81 -2.36
N ASN A 315 20.57 -8.58 -1.98
CA ASN A 315 20.69 -8.19 -0.58
C ASN A 315 19.30 -7.79 -0.01
N VAL A 316 18.34 -8.73 -0.02
CA VAL A 316 16.97 -8.47 0.50
C VAL A 316 17.02 -8.11 1.99
N GLU A 317 17.86 -8.79 2.76
CA GLU A 317 18.17 -8.48 4.14
C GLU A 317 19.67 -8.71 4.37
N SER A 318 20.43 -7.62 4.53
CA SER A 318 21.86 -7.65 4.83
C SER A 318 22.13 -8.15 6.24
N ASP A 319 23.39 -8.46 6.54
CA ASP A 319 23.75 -8.85 7.91
C ASP A 319 23.60 -7.67 8.89
N ALA A 320 23.97 -6.45 8.49
CA ALA A 320 23.69 -5.23 9.27
C ALA A 320 22.18 -5.00 9.49
N ALA A 321 21.35 -5.23 8.46
CA ALA A 321 19.90 -5.16 8.62
C ALA A 321 19.37 -6.28 9.52
N THR A 322 19.97 -7.47 9.48
CA THR A 322 19.61 -8.58 10.36
C THR A 322 19.83 -8.21 11.81
N GLU A 323 21.01 -7.65 12.11
CA GLU A 323 21.37 -7.17 13.44
C GLU A 323 20.45 -6.06 13.92
N LEU A 324 20.14 -5.06 13.06
CA LEU A 324 19.18 -4.00 13.37
C LEU A 324 17.82 -4.57 13.77
N LEU A 325 17.29 -5.55 13.03
CA LEU A 325 15.99 -6.15 13.30
C LEU A 325 16.00 -7.00 14.58
N ASP A 326 17.07 -7.77 14.81
CA ASP A 326 17.21 -8.58 16.01
C ASP A 326 17.35 -7.73 17.27
N GLU A 327 18.10 -6.62 17.19
CA GLU A 327 18.20 -5.64 18.27
C GLU A 327 16.91 -4.82 18.44
N SER A 328 16.18 -4.54 17.35
CA SER A 328 14.85 -3.91 17.42
C SER A 328 13.88 -4.76 18.25
N ASN A 329 13.91 -6.08 18.07
CA ASN A 329 13.10 -7.02 18.85
C ASN A 329 13.49 -7.02 20.34
N ARG A 330 14.76 -6.81 20.67
CA ARG A 330 15.23 -6.67 22.08
C ARG A 330 14.90 -5.30 22.68
N ASN A 331 14.67 -4.29 21.84
CA ASN A 331 14.52 -2.89 22.24
C ASN A 331 13.09 -2.35 22.10
N GLY A 332 12.08 -3.23 22.09
CA GLY A 332 10.66 -2.85 22.23
C GLY A 332 9.74 -3.38 21.14
N ALA A 333 10.26 -3.95 20.06
CA ALA A 333 9.42 -4.64 19.08
C ALA A 333 9.03 -6.05 19.54
N ILE A 334 7.78 -6.44 19.29
CA ILE A 334 7.33 -7.84 19.30
C ILE A 334 7.98 -8.56 18.09
N VAL A 335 7.89 -7.91 16.93
CA VAL A 335 8.47 -8.34 15.66
C VAL A 335 8.85 -7.11 14.85
N SER A 336 9.92 -7.22 14.06
CA SER A 336 10.39 -6.18 13.16
C SER A 336 10.82 -6.79 11.82
N ARG A 337 10.69 -6.01 10.73
CA ARG A 337 11.07 -6.41 9.37
C ARG A 337 11.46 -5.23 8.50
N LEU A 338 12.18 -5.52 7.41
CA LEU A 338 12.25 -4.63 6.26
C LEU A 338 10.95 -4.81 5.44
N PRO A 339 10.12 -3.76 5.28
CA PRO A 339 8.86 -3.89 4.57
C PRO A 339 9.07 -3.98 3.05
N GLY A 340 8.13 -4.63 2.35
CA GLY A 340 8.11 -4.66 0.89
C GLY A 340 9.25 -5.45 0.26
N ALA A 341 10.07 -4.78 -0.55
CA ALA A 341 11.17 -5.39 -1.31
C ALA A 341 12.42 -5.66 -0.45
N GLY A 342 12.48 -5.13 0.77
CA GLY A 342 13.69 -5.16 1.59
C GLY A 342 14.81 -4.31 1.01
N GLY A 343 16.06 -4.60 1.39
CA GLY A 343 17.25 -3.93 0.87
C GLY A 343 17.52 -2.54 1.45
N GLY A 344 17.02 -2.26 2.65
CA GLY A 344 17.47 -1.08 3.39
C GLY A 344 16.72 0.21 3.12
N ASP A 345 15.50 0.18 2.58
CA ASP A 345 14.72 1.41 2.41
C ASP A 345 14.10 1.88 3.74
N ALA A 346 13.60 0.93 4.55
CA ALA A 346 12.91 1.22 5.80
C ALA A 346 12.94 0.02 6.75
N VAL A 347 12.60 0.27 8.02
CA VAL A 347 12.30 -0.75 9.02
C VAL A 347 10.94 -0.51 9.63
N ALA A 348 10.13 -1.57 9.72
CA ALA A 348 8.80 -1.57 10.33
C ALA A 348 8.76 -2.56 11.49
N ALA A 349 8.07 -2.18 12.57
CA ALA A 349 7.93 -3.03 13.74
C ALA A 349 6.56 -2.88 14.39
N TRP A 350 6.10 -3.94 15.05
CA TRP A 350 4.96 -3.89 15.96
C TRP A 350 5.43 -3.94 17.40
N CYS A 351 4.88 -3.07 18.23
CA CYS A 351 5.11 -2.98 19.67
C CYS A 351 3.80 -3.29 20.40
N ASN A 352 3.86 -3.81 21.62
CA ASN A 352 2.68 -4.05 22.46
C ASN A 352 2.28 -2.85 23.33
N SER A 353 3.05 -1.75 23.32
CA SER A 353 2.72 -0.55 24.09
C SER A 353 3.35 0.72 23.50
N LYS A 354 2.80 1.90 23.86
CA LYS A 354 3.37 3.20 23.47
C LYS A 354 4.75 3.43 24.07
N GLU A 355 5.00 2.88 25.25
CA GLU A 355 6.29 2.94 25.91
C GLU A 355 7.35 2.13 25.15
N ASN A 356 7.00 0.91 24.74
CA ASN A 356 7.89 0.07 23.94
C ASN A 356 8.16 0.65 22.56
N LYS A 357 7.17 1.29 21.91
CA LYS A 357 7.40 2.09 20.69
C LYS A 357 8.41 3.22 20.94
N LYS A 358 8.24 3.99 22.02
CA LYS A 358 9.20 5.07 22.36
C LYS A 358 10.59 4.53 22.67
N LYS A 359 10.70 3.38 23.35
CA LYS A 359 11.98 2.70 23.61
C LYS A 359 12.66 2.33 22.29
N LEU A 360 11.91 1.73 21.37
CA LEU A 360 12.40 1.35 20.04
C LEU A 360 12.84 2.56 19.21
N GLU A 361 12.04 3.62 19.16
CA GLU A 361 12.40 4.84 18.41
C GLU A 361 13.64 5.53 18.99
N LYS A 362 13.85 5.48 20.31
CA LYS A 362 15.09 5.96 20.96
C LYS A 362 16.28 5.08 20.62
N PHE A 363 16.08 3.77 20.54
CA PHE A 363 17.11 2.84 20.08
C PHE A 363 17.51 3.14 18.64
N TRP A 364 16.55 3.21 17.70
CA TRP A 364 16.81 3.51 16.29
C TRP A 364 17.56 4.83 16.09
N LYS A 365 17.22 5.89 16.81
CA LYS A 365 17.93 7.19 16.73
C LYS A 365 19.40 7.13 17.14
N ARG A 366 19.80 6.12 17.92
CA ARG A 366 21.16 5.93 18.43
C ARG A 366 21.87 4.74 17.81
N TYR A 367 21.25 4.06 16.86
CA TYR A 367 21.86 2.92 16.19
C TYR A 367 22.94 3.44 15.23
N GLU A 368 24.18 2.97 15.40
CA GLU A 368 25.36 3.55 14.73
C GLU A 368 25.70 2.83 13.43
N GLU A 369 25.47 1.51 13.35
CA GLU A 369 25.79 0.69 12.18
C GLU A 369 25.02 1.12 10.94
N VAL A 370 23.77 1.56 11.13
CA VAL A 370 22.93 2.10 10.05
C VAL A 370 22.14 3.29 10.57
N LYS A 371 22.10 4.37 9.79
CA LYS A 371 21.38 5.59 10.17
C LYS A 371 19.88 5.40 10.03
N VAL A 372 19.17 5.25 11.15
CA VAL A 372 17.71 5.04 11.16
C VAL A 372 16.98 6.31 11.65
N LYS A 373 15.96 6.75 10.89
CA LYS A 373 15.16 7.94 11.21
C LYS A 373 13.69 7.57 11.40
N PRO A 374 13.18 7.56 12.65
CA PRO A 374 11.76 7.28 12.92
C PRO A 374 10.82 8.23 12.18
N MET A 375 9.73 7.65 11.67
CA MET A 375 8.65 8.35 11.00
C MET A 375 7.45 8.47 11.95
N GLU A 376 6.86 9.66 12.01
CA GLU A 376 5.67 9.89 12.82
C GLU A 376 4.42 9.41 12.08
N LEU A 377 4.14 8.11 12.15
CA LEU A 377 2.94 7.49 11.60
C LEU A 377 2.36 6.39 12.50
N SER A 378 1.12 6.04 12.20
CA SER A 378 0.35 4.97 12.85
C SER A 378 -0.23 4.02 11.82
N ILE A 379 -0.60 2.82 12.26
CA ILE A 379 -1.28 1.85 11.40
C ILE A 379 -2.72 2.27 11.14
N SER A 380 -3.22 1.92 9.96
CA SER A 380 -4.64 2.03 9.62
C SER A 380 -5.09 0.71 9.01
N SER A 381 -6.16 0.14 9.56
CA SER A 381 -6.84 -1.01 8.95
C SER A 381 -7.87 -0.58 7.90
N GLU A 382 -8.14 0.72 7.76
CA GLU A 382 -9.13 1.25 6.84
C GLU A 382 -8.54 1.47 5.44
N GLY A 383 -9.19 0.91 4.42
CA GLY A 383 -8.92 1.20 3.03
C GLY A 383 -9.49 2.55 2.58
N VAL A 384 -9.92 2.63 1.32
CA VAL A 384 -10.53 3.83 0.77
C VAL A 384 -11.87 4.09 1.45
N LYS A 385 -12.17 5.35 1.77
CA LYS A 385 -13.41 5.72 2.45
C LYS A 385 -13.92 7.08 2.02
N LEU A 386 -15.23 7.28 2.21
CA LEU A 386 -15.87 8.59 2.06
C LEU A 386 -15.48 9.48 3.24
N GLU A 387 -15.23 10.75 2.95
CA GLU A 387 -14.86 11.76 3.93
C GLU A 387 -15.89 12.88 3.97
N THR A 388 -15.92 13.62 5.07
CA THR A 388 -16.76 14.81 5.22
C THR A 388 -16.04 16.05 4.71
N ASP A 389 -16.80 17.06 4.31
CA ASP A 389 -16.27 18.39 3.99
C ASP A 389 -15.42 18.94 5.14
N THR A 390 -15.92 18.81 6.39
CA THR A 390 -15.18 19.24 7.58
C THR A 390 -13.85 18.52 7.75
N THR A 391 -13.76 17.22 7.44
CA THR A 391 -12.50 16.47 7.50
C THR A 391 -11.51 17.01 6.48
N PHE A 392 -11.99 17.24 5.25
CA PHE A 392 -11.17 17.74 4.15
C PHE A 392 -10.64 19.14 4.41
N GLU A 393 -11.49 20.06 4.86
CA GLU A 393 -11.10 21.45 5.19
C GLU A 393 -10.12 21.50 6.36
N LYS A 394 -10.35 20.72 7.43
CA LYS A 394 -9.39 20.62 8.53
C LYS A 394 -8.04 20.09 8.06
N TRP A 395 -8.04 19.19 7.09
CA TRP A 395 -6.81 18.64 6.53
C TRP A 395 -6.08 19.67 5.67
N LEU A 396 -6.79 20.41 4.82
CA LEU A 396 -6.28 21.53 4.02
C LEU A 396 -5.55 22.56 4.90
N ILE A 397 -6.23 23.04 5.95
CA ILE A 397 -5.68 24.01 6.90
C ILE A 397 -4.44 23.44 7.59
N LYS A 398 -4.51 22.20 8.09
CA LYS A 398 -3.38 21.55 8.79
C LYS A 398 -2.13 21.42 7.91
N LYS A 399 -2.29 21.38 6.58
CA LYS A 399 -1.20 21.20 5.62
C LYS A 399 -0.80 22.49 4.91
N GLY A 400 -1.34 23.64 5.33
CA GLY A 400 -0.96 24.95 4.79
C GLY A 400 -1.33 25.13 3.32
N VAL A 401 -2.36 24.43 2.85
CA VAL A 401 -2.93 24.66 1.52
C VAL A 401 -4.01 25.72 1.71
N GLU A 402 -3.77 26.94 1.21
CA GLU A 402 -4.79 27.99 1.17
C GLU A 402 -5.94 27.53 0.27
N THR A 403 -7.17 27.68 0.79
CA THR A 403 -8.42 27.19 0.18
C THR A 403 -8.95 28.12 -0.90
#